data_AF-A0A3N6MI58-F1
#
_entry.id   AF-A0A3N6MI58-F1
#
_cell.length_a   1.000
_cell.length_b   1.000
_cell.length_c   1.000
_cell.angle_alpha   90.00
_cell.angle_beta   90.00
_cell.angle_gamma   90.00
#
_symmetry.space_group_name_H-M   'P 1'
#
loop_
_entity.id
_entity.type
_entity.pdbx_description
1 polymer ?
#
loop_
_entity_poly.entity_id
_entity_poly.type
_entity_poly.pdbx_seq_one_letter_code
_entity_poly.pdbx_strand_id
1 'polypeptide(L)'
;MAQNNATDDRTDNQKIKMAKWFSEERAEYEDADGFTIVYEDDECVIIADHSGHEINEWASRFDADREELRSTFRALADQKMGEKDAHEAFSYSDPVVFDKFEDS
;
A
#
# COMPACT_ATOMS: atom_id res chain seq x y z
N MET A 1 13.09 21.01 -8.55
CA MET A 1 12.58 19.64 -8.36
C MET A 1 12.04 19.58 -6.95
N ALA A 2 10.74 19.82 -6.76
CA ALA A 2 10.15 19.61 -5.45
C ALA A 2 10.00 18.09 -5.29
N GLN A 3 10.79 17.50 -4.39
CA GLN A 3 10.39 16.21 -3.81
C GLN A 3 9.05 16.49 -3.14
N ASN A 4 7.96 16.06 -3.75
CA ASN A 4 6.69 15.93 -3.06
C ASN A 4 6.94 14.88 -1.98
N ASN A 5 7.38 15.28 -0.79
CA ASN A 5 7.29 14.45 0.39
C ASN A 5 5.79 14.35 0.72
N ALA A 6 5.09 13.43 0.05
CA ALA A 6 3.82 12.95 0.54
C ALA A 6 4.06 12.52 1.98
N THR A 7 3.39 13.20 2.91
CA THR A 7 3.41 12.81 4.30
C THR A 7 2.66 11.49 4.37
N ASP A 8 3.35 10.45 4.80
CA ASP A 8 2.69 9.21 5.16
C ASP A 8 1.94 9.45 6.46
N ASP A 9 0.62 9.62 6.35
CA ASP A 9 -0.25 9.93 7.48
C ASP A 9 -0.48 8.72 8.40
N ARG A 10 0.02 7.54 8.03
CA ARG A 10 0.00 6.35 8.88
C ARG A 10 1.00 6.51 10.04
N THR A 11 0.54 6.23 11.24
CA THR A 11 1.38 6.10 12.43
C THR A 11 2.31 4.89 12.33
N ASP A 12 3.45 4.91 13.02
CA ASP A 12 4.40 3.78 13.04
C ASP A 12 3.73 2.46 13.45
N ASN A 13 2.80 2.49 14.41
CA ASN A 13 2.06 1.30 14.83
C ASN A 13 1.14 0.75 13.72
N GLN A 14 0.56 1.61 12.89
CA GLN A 14 -0.23 1.18 11.73
C GLN A 14 0.67 0.53 10.69
N LYS A 15 1.83 1.14 10.38
CA LYS A 15 2.81 0.57 9.44
C LYS A 15 3.31 -0.80 9.91
N ILE A 16 3.67 -0.94 11.19
CA ILE A 16 4.11 -2.21 11.78
C ILE A 16 3.01 -3.27 11.69
N LYS A 17 1.75 -2.93 11.98
CA LYS A 17 0.63 -3.87 11.87
C LYS A 17 0.40 -4.34 10.44
N MET A 18 0.46 -3.42 9.48
CA MET A 18 0.34 -3.75 8.06
C MET A 18 1.48 -4.66 7.59
N ALA A 19 2.72 -4.30 7.92
CA ALA A 19 3.90 -5.08 7.57
C ALA A 19 3.83 -6.51 8.13
N LYS A 20 3.44 -6.63 9.40
CA LYS A 20 3.28 -7.94 10.04
C LYS A 20 2.19 -8.77 9.35
N TRP A 21 1.03 -8.17 9.07
CA TRP A 21 -0.06 -8.83 8.36
C TRP A 21 0.38 -9.32 6.98
N PHE A 22 1.04 -8.45 6.20
CA PHE A 22 1.55 -8.84 4.89
C PHE A 22 2.58 -9.96 4.97
N SER A 23 3.47 -9.96 5.97
CA SER A 23 4.43 -11.06 6.17
C SER A 23 3.76 -12.38 6.55
N GLU A 24 2.66 -12.34 7.29
CA GLU A 24 1.90 -13.54 7.71
C GLU A 24 1.08 -14.10 6.54
N GLU A 25 0.48 -13.22 5.74
CA GLU A 25 -0.49 -13.57 4.69
C GLU A 25 0.06 -13.36 3.26
N ARG A 26 1.38 -13.23 3.07
CA ARG A 26 1.99 -12.90 1.77
C ARG A 26 1.50 -13.81 0.64
N ALA A 27 1.38 -15.11 0.92
CA ALA A 27 0.95 -16.10 -0.06
C ALA A 27 -0.44 -15.79 -0.64
N GLU A 28 -1.33 -15.15 0.14
CA GLU A 28 -2.64 -14.74 -0.34
C GLU A 28 -2.54 -13.66 -1.43
N TYR A 29 -1.58 -12.74 -1.34
CA TYR A 29 -1.38 -11.70 -2.35
C TYR A 29 -0.68 -12.19 -3.62
N GLU A 30 0.06 -13.30 -3.53
CA GLU A 30 0.76 -13.91 -4.67
C GLU A 30 -0.17 -14.81 -5.51
N ASP A 31 -1.13 -15.48 -4.86
CA ASP A 31 -1.98 -16.50 -5.48
C ASP A 31 -3.47 -16.10 -5.65
N ALA A 32 -3.91 -14.95 -5.13
CA ALA A 32 -5.32 -14.53 -5.22
C ALA A 32 -5.64 -13.65 -6.45
N ASP A 33 -6.78 -13.93 -7.09
CA ASP A 33 -7.30 -13.17 -8.24
C ASP A 33 -7.67 -11.70 -7.92
N GLY A 34 -7.78 -11.33 -6.64
CA GLY A 34 -8.20 -10.00 -6.18
C GLY A 34 -7.05 -8.99 -6.04
N PHE A 35 -5.80 -9.46 -6.06
CA PHE A 35 -4.63 -8.65 -5.74
C PHE A 35 -3.52 -8.86 -6.77
N THR A 36 -2.63 -7.88 -6.87
CA THR A 36 -1.40 -8.04 -7.64
C THR A 36 -0.29 -7.25 -6.98
N ILE A 37 0.82 -7.89 -6.66
CA ILE A 37 2.03 -7.17 -6.26
C ILE A 37 2.57 -6.44 -7.50
N VAL A 38 2.53 -5.11 -7.47
CA VAL A 38 2.94 -4.26 -8.60
C VAL A 38 4.29 -3.60 -8.38
N TYR A 39 4.77 -3.58 -7.14
CA TYR A 39 6.10 -3.09 -6.79
C TYR A 39 6.61 -3.73 -5.50
N GLU A 40 7.91 -4.01 -5.48
CA GLU A 40 8.60 -4.50 -4.30
C GLU A 40 10.06 -4.02 -4.33
N ASP A 41 10.49 -3.35 -3.26
CA ASP A 41 11.87 -2.96 -3.01
C ASP A 41 12.31 -3.40 -1.59
N ASP A 42 13.46 -2.92 -1.12
CA ASP A 42 13.96 -3.23 0.22
C ASP A 42 13.14 -2.54 1.34
N GLU A 43 12.38 -1.48 1.01
CA GLU A 43 11.67 -0.65 1.99
C GLU A 43 10.17 -0.97 2.07
N CYS A 44 9.54 -1.48 1.01
CA CYS A 44 8.10 -1.71 0.96
C CYS A 44 7.67 -2.72 -0.13
N VAL A 45 6.41 -3.16 -0.01
CA VAL A 45 5.64 -3.84 -1.05
C VAL A 45 4.40 -3.01 -1.35
N ILE A 46 4.06 -2.89 -2.62
CA ILE A 46 2.83 -2.22 -3.07
C ILE A 46 2.01 -3.21 -3.87
N ILE A 47 0.74 -3.34 -3.49
CA ILE A 47 -0.24 -4.13 -4.22
C ILE A 47 -1.26 -3.24 -4.91
N ALA A 48 -1.79 -3.72 -6.02
CA ALA A 48 -3.04 -3.28 -6.59
C ALA A 48 -4.17 -4.16 -6.04
N ASP A 49 -5.05 -3.56 -5.24
CA ASP A 49 -6.30 -4.17 -4.78
C ASP A 49 -7.40 -3.91 -5.81
N HIS A 50 -7.74 -4.94 -6.59
CA HIS A 50 -8.75 -4.87 -7.65
C HIS A 50 -10.17 -4.97 -7.11
N SER A 51 -10.32 -5.43 -5.87
CA SER A 51 -11.61 -5.66 -5.22
C SER A 51 -12.04 -4.51 -4.31
N GLY A 52 -11.07 -3.70 -3.87
CA GLY A 52 -11.24 -2.72 -2.80
C GLY A 52 -11.35 -3.36 -1.41
N HIS A 53 -11.16 -4.67 -1.26
CA HIS A 53 -11.29 -5.37 0.01
C HIS A 53 -10.24 -4.92 1.03
N GLU A 54 -8.97 -4.90 0.62
CA GLU A 54 -7.83 -4.65 1.50
C GLU A 54 -7.83 -3.20 1.98
N ILE A 55 -8.09 -2.24 1.08
CA ILE A 55 -8.18 -0.83 1.46
C ILE A 55 -9.32 -0.57 2.44
N ASN A 56 -10.48 -1.24 2.26
CA ASN A 56 -11.63 -1.11 3.16
C ASN A 56 -11.34 -1.72 4.52
N GLU A 57 -10.65 -2.86 4.55
CA GLU A 57 -10.27 -3.52 5.79
C GLU A 57 -9.32 -2.64 6.62
N TRP A 58 -8.28 -2.08 6.02
CA TRP A 58 -7.36 -1.19 6.73
C TRP A 58 -8.00 0.11 7.17
N ALA A 59 -8.83 0.74 6.32
CA ALA A 59 -9.59 1.92 6.70
C ALA A 59 -10.46 1.64 7.94
N SER A 60 -11.17 0.50 7.94
CA SER A 60 -11.98 0.09 9.10
C SER A 60 -11.14 -0.22 10.34
N ARG A 61 -10.00 -0.91 10.20
CA ARG A 61 -9.10 -1.24 11.32
C ARG A 61 -8.46 0.00 11.94
N PHE A 62 -8.27 1.05 11.15
CA PHE A 62 -7.64 2.29 11.57
C PHE A 62 -8.62 3.37 12.01
N ASP A 63 -9.92 3.13 11.86
CA ASP A 63 -10.95 4.16 12.02
C ASP A 63 -10.63 5.41 11.16
N ALA A 64 -10.15 5.14 9.94
CA ALA A 64 -9.71 6.16 8.99
C ALA A 64 -10.70 6.26 7.82
N ASP A 65 -10.76 7.44 7.20
CA ASP A 65 -11.49 7.58 5.95
C ASP A 65 -10.78 6.81 4.82
N ARG A 66 -11.55 6.04 4.06
CA ARG A 66 -11.03 5.20 2.97
C ARG A 66 -10.37 6.05 1.88
N GLU A 67 -10.97 7.19 1.51
CA GLU A 67 -10.42 8.04 0.44
C GLU A 67 -9.15 8.75 0.91
N GLU A 68 -9.10 9.17 2.17
CA GLU A 68 -7.86 9.71 2.77
C GLU A 68 -6.74 8.67 2.74
N LEU A 69 -6.99 7.46 3.25
CA LEU A 69 -6.01 6.38 3.27
C LEU A 69 -5.57 5.98 1.84
N ARG A 70 -6.51 5.89 0.91
CA ARG A 70 -6.25 5.63 -0.51
C ARG A 70 -5.39 6.74 -1.12
N SER A 71 -5.66 8.00 -0.79
CA SER A 71 -4.85 9.13 -1.25
C SER A 71 -3.43 9.06 -0.71
N THR A 72 -3.24 8.70 0.57
CA THR A 72 -1.91 8.47 1.16
C THR A 72 -1.17 7.37 0.41
N PHE A 73 -1.79 6.20 0.21
CA PHE A 73 -1.16 5.10 -0.54
C PHE A 73 -0.86 5.45 -1.98
N ARG A 74 -1.73 6.22 -2.63
CA ARG A 74 -1.49 6.65 -4.00
C ARG A 74 -0.25 7.54 -4.09
N ALA A 75 -0.13 8.50 -3.17
CA ALA A 75 1.01 9.40 -3.14
C ALA A 75 2.32 8.65 -2.83
N LEU A 76 2.29 7.65 -1.95
CA LEU A 76 3.45 6.78 -1.69
C LEU A 76 3.82 5.93 -2.91
N ALA A 77 2.84 5.37 -3.61
CA ALA A 77 3.10 4.59 -4.81
C ALA A 77 3.67 5.45 -5.95
N ASP A 78 3.16 6.66 -6.14
CA ASP A 78 3.69 7.62 -7.11
C ASP A 78 5.17 7.97 -6.81
N GLN A 79 5.57 8.02 -5.53
CA GLN A 79 6.98 8.24 -5.15
C GLN A 79 7.88 7.03 -5.45
N LYS A 80 7.39 5.82 -5.16
CA LYS A 80 8.17 4.58 -5.24
C LYS A 80 8.30 4.04 -6.66
N MET A 81 7.21 4.07 -7.40
CA MET A 81 7.11 3.53 -8.76
C MET A 81 7.29 4.61 -9.83
N GLY A 82 7.08 5.87 -9.47
CA GLY A 82 6.94 6.97 -10.42
C GLY A 82 5.50 7.14 -10.89
N GLU A 83 5.09 8.39 -11.11
CA GLU A 83 3.70 8.77 -11.44
C GLU A 83 3.11 7.99 -12.62
N LYS A 84 3.90 7.74 -13.66
CA LYS A 84 3.42 7.01 -14.85
C LYS A 84 3.08 5.55 -14.53
N ASP A 85 3.99 4.85 -13.86
CA ASP A 85 3.83 3.42 -13.60
C ASP A 85 2.76 3.19 -12.53
N ALA A 86 2.68 4.08 -11.53
CA ALA A 86 1.58 4.10 -10.57
C ALA A 86 0.24 4.42 -11.25
N HIS A 87 0.21 5.32 -12.24
CA HIS A 87 -1.01 5.56 -13.02
C HIS A 87 -1.51 4.31 -13.76
N GLU A 88 -0.60 3.59 -14.42
CA GLU A 88 -0.95 2.36 -15.13
C GLU A 88 -1.42 1.26 -14.16
N ALA A 89 -0.72 1.07 -13.02
CA ALA A 89 -1.03 0.04 -12.04
C ALA A 89 -2.37 0.25 -11.31
N PHE A 90 -2.76 1.50 -11.07
CA PHE A 90 -3.91 1.85 -10.22
C PHE A 90 -4.97 2.66 -10.97
N SER A 91 -5.13 2.40 -12.28
CA SER A 91 -6.20 3.02 -13.08
C SER A 91 -7.59 2.52 -12.66
N TYR A 92 -7.70 1.27 -12.22
CA TYR A 92 -8.96 0.62 -11.83
C TYR A 92 -8.89 -0.09 -10.47
N SER A 93 -7.81 0.14 -9.73
CA SER A 93 -7.46 -0.60 -8.52
C SER A 93 -7.00 0.38 -7.46
N ASP A 94 -7.13 -0.02 -6.19
CA ASP A 94 -6.66 0.77 -5.07
C ASP A 94 -5.24 0.37 -4.69
N PRO A 95 -4.31 1.33 -4.52
CA PRO A 95 -2.99 1.01 -4.00
C PRO A 95 -3.08 0.69 -2.51
N VAL A 96 -2.38 -0.36 -2.08
CA VAL A 96 -2.11 -0.62 -0.66
C VAL A 96 -0.62 -0.81 -0.48
N VAL A 97 -0.03 -0.09 0.47
CA VAL A 97 1.41 -0.09 0.73
C VAL A 97 1.70 -0.79 2.06
N PHE A 98 2.60 -1.76 2.02
CA PHE A 98 3.10 -2.48 3.18
C PHE A 98 4.58 -2.16 3.36
N ASP A 99 4.94 -1.51 4.47
CA ASP A 99 6.34 -1.23 4.78
C ASP A 99 7.09 -2.53 5.14
N LYS A 100 8.39 -2.55 4.89
CA LYS A 100 9.28 -3.60 5.37
C LYS A 100 10.10 -3.07 6.53
N PHE A 101 10.19 -3.84 7.60
CA PHE A 101 11.04 -3.54 8.74
C PHE A 101 12.12 -4.62 8.78
N GLU A 102 13.39 -4.21 8.89
CA GLU A 102 14.45 -5.16 9.18
C GLU A 102 14.20 -5.77 10.56
N ASP A 103 14.01 -7.09 10.64
CA ASP A 103 14.01 -7.81 11.91
C ASP A 103 15.35 -7.53 12.61
N SER A 104 15.29 -6.71 13.66
CA SER A 104 16.45 -6.32 14.48
C SER A 104 16.80 -7.40 15.51
#